data_AF-A0A150HW87-F1
#
_entry.id   AF-A0A150HW87-F1
#
_cell.length_a   1.000
_cell.length_b   1.000
_cell.length_c   1.000
_cell.angle_alpha   90.00
_cell.angle_beta   90.00
_cell.angle_gamma   90.00
#
_symmetry.space_group_name_H-M   'P 1'
#
loop_
_entity.id
_entity.type
_entity.pdbx_description
1 polymer ?
#
loop_
_entity_poly.entity_id
_entity_poly.type
_entity_poly.pdbx_seq_one_letter_code
_entity_poly.pdbx_strand_id
1 'polypeptide(L)' 'MINTSPLLNYVTSHHDIQAINQWRTEVEKQLQESYENGQPIREVIKARSNSIDEALIFLWNHAGLDQTELGLFAVGGPP' A
#
# COMPACT_ATOMS: atom_id res chain seq x y z
N MET A 1 -8.36 6.48 12.69
CA MET A 1 -7.80 6.32 11.34
C MET A 1 -6.29 6.19 11.48
N ILE A 2 -5.75 5.01 11.18
CA ILE A 2 -4.31 4.76 11.16
C ILE A 2 -3.74 5.38 9.88
N ASN A 3 -2.70 6.20 10.02
CA ASN A 3 -2.01 6.82 8.89
C ASN A 3 -0.65 6.14 8.74
N THR A 4 -0.47 5.41 7.65
CA THR A 4 0.83 4.81 7.30
C THR A 4 1.64 5.78 6.44
N SER A 5 2.96 5.59 6.38
CA SER A 5 3.79 6.39 5.49
C SER A 5 3.37 6.21 4.02
N PRO A 6 3.20 7.30 3.26
CA PRO A 6 2.93 7.22 1.82
C PRO A 6 4.08 6.57 1.05
N LEU A 7 3.76 5.78 0.03
CA LEU A 7 4.74 5.12 -0.85
C LEU A 7 5.61 6.15 -1.57
N LEU A 8 5.03 7.26 -2.00
CA LEU A 8 5.77 8.34 -2.69
C LEU A 8 6.92 8.93 -1.86
N ASN A 9 6.91 8.78 -0.54
CA ASN A 9 8.03 9.24 0.30
C ASN A 9 9.30 8.39 0.17
N TYR A 10 9.18 7.19 -0.41
CA TYR A 10 10.29 6.24 -0.57
C TYR A 10 10.80 6.17 -2.01
N VAL A 11 9.98 6.65 -2.96
CA VAL A 11 10.25 6.52 -4.38
C VAL A 11 10.93 7.80 -4.89
N THR A 12 12.11 7.64 -5.49
CA THR A 12 12.84 8.77 -6.11
C THR A 12 12.39 9.07 -7.54
N SER A 13 11.85 8.07 -8.24
CA SER A 13 11.21 8.18 -9.54
C SER A 13 10.27 7.00 -9.77
N HIS A 14 9.31 7.10 -10.69
CA HIS A 14 8.44 5.98 -11.04
C HIS A 14 9.17 4.71 -11.49
N HIS A 15 10.49 4.73 -11.75
CA HIS A 15 11.28 3.56 -12.11
C HIS A 15 11.98 2.89 -10.92
N ASP A 16 11.91 3.49 -9.73
CA ASP A 16 12.50 2.99 -8.50
C ASP A 16 11.57 2.01 -7.79
N ILE A 17 11.36 0.84 -8.42
CA ILE A 17 10.46 -0.20 -7.89
C ILE A 17 11.02 -0.88 -6.62
N GLN A 18 12.33 -0.76 -6.36
CA GLN A 18 12.95 -1.36 -5.19
C GLN A 18 12.55 -0.65 -3.89
N ALA A 19 12.23 0.65 -3.97
CA ALA A 19 11.71 1.44 -2.85
C ALA A 19 10.44 0.84 -2.22
N ILE A 20 9.62 0.11 -2.98
CA ILE A 20 8.41 -0.57 -2.47
C ILE A 20 8.75 -1.54 -1.34
N ASN A 21 9.90 -2.22 -1.40
CA ASN A 21 10.27 -3.18 -0.36
C ASN A 21 10.55 -2.50 0.98
N GLN A 22 11.21 -1.34 0.95
CA GLN A 22 11.48 -0.56 2.15
C GLN A 22 10.18 0.03 2.70
N TRP A 23 9.38 0.65 1.83
CA TRP A 23 8.07 1.18 2.19
C TRP A 23 7.16 0.12 2.82
N ARG A 24 7.03 -1.06 2.19
CA ARG A 24 6.22 -2.18 2.71
C ARG A 24 6.65 -2.59 4.11
N THR A 25 7.95 -2.66 4.35
CA THR A 25 8.50 -3.04 5.66
C THR A 25 8.12 -2.04 6.74
N GLU A 26 8.20 -0.74 6.42
CA GLU A 26 7.84 0.33 7.34
C GLU A 26 6.31 0.41 7.58
N VAL A 27 5.50 0.24 6.54
CA VAL A 27 4.03 0.17 6.68
C VAL A 27 3.62 -0.98 7.60
N GLU A 28 4.14 -2.19 7.40
CA GLU A 28 3.79 -3.33 8.24
C GLU A 28 4.22 -3.12 9.70
N LYS A 29 5.37 -2.48 9.92
CA LYS A 29 5.80 -2.09 11.27
C LYS A 29 4.81 -1.10 11.91
N GLN A 30 4.39 -0.05 11.20
CA GLN A 30 3.43 0.95 11.69
C GLN A 30 2.05 0.33 11.99
N LEU A 31 1.61 -0.62 11.18
CA LEU A 31 0.37 -1.36 11.40
C LEU A 31 0.46 -2.27 12.63
N GLN A 32 1.59 -2.95 12.81
CA GLN A 32 1.86 -3.78 13.99
C GLN A 32 1.89 -2.93 15.27
N GLU A 33 2.62 -1.82 15.27
CA GLU A 33 2.67 -0.86 16.39
C GLU A 33 1.28 -0.30 16.69
N SER A 34 0.49 0.01 15.67
CA SER A 34 -0.89 0.49 15.85
C SER A 34 -1.77 -0.55 16.55
N TYR A 35 -1.65 -1.83 16.15
CA TYR A 35 -2.37 -2.93 16.78
C TYR A 35 -1.93 -3.13 18.25
N GLU A 36 -0.63 -3.13 18.52
CA GLU A 36 -0.07 -3.27 19.86
C GLU A 36 -0.48 -2.12 20.80
N ASN A 37 -0.64 -0.91 20.24
CA ASN A 37 -1.13 0.26 20.96
C ASN A 37 -2.66 0.30 21.12
N GLY A 38 -3.36 -0.79 20.82
CA GLY A 38 -4.79 -0.95 21.10
C GLY A 38 -5.72 -0.39 20.02
N GLN A 39 -5.23 -0.11 18.80
CA GLN A 39 -6.12 0.24 17.70
C GLN A 39 -7.04 -0.93 17.33
N PRO A 40 -8.32 -0.68 16.99
CA PRO A 40 -9.23 -1.74 16.57
C PRO A 40 -8.68 -2.50 15.38
N ILE A 41 -8.73 -3.83 15.42
CA ILE A 41 -8.24 -4.69 14.32
C ILE A 41 -8.88 -4.33 12.96
N ARG A 42 -10.16 -3.90 12.97
CA ARG A 42 -10.85 -3.44 11.76
C ARG A 42 -10.20 -2.20 11.13
N GLU A 43 -9.69 -1.28 11.95
CA GLU A 43 -8.95 -0.11 11.46
C GLU A 43 -7.58 -0.51 10.91
N VAL A 44 -6.90 -1.48 11.54
CA VAL A 44 -5.61 -2.01 11.07
C VAL A 44 -5.77 -2.68 9.71
N ILE A 45 -6.77 -3.56 9.56
CA ILE A 45 -7.06 -4.23 8.28
C ILE A 45 -7.43 -3.21 7.20
N LYS A 46 -8.28 -2.23 7.52
CA LYS A 46 -8.64 -1.16 6.58
C LYS A 46 -7.42 -0.36 6.13
N ALA A 47 -6.54 0.02 7.06
CA ALA A 47 -5.32 0.74 6.72
C ALA A 47 -4.39 -0.09 5.84
N ARG A 48 -4.22 -1.39 6.15
CA ARG A 48 -3.46 -2.31 5.29
C ARG A 48 -4.03 -2.40 3.88
N SER A 49 -5.35 -2.54 3.75
CA SER A 49 -6.01 -2.54 2.43
C SER A 49 -5.75 -1.25 1.65
N ASN A 50 -5.83 -0.09 2.30
CA ASN A 50 -5.53 1.19 1.66
C ASN A 50 -4.06 1.27 1.20
N SER A 51 -3.11 0.77 2.00
CA SER A 51 -1.69 0.72 1.58
C SER A 51 -1.50 -0.20 0.39
N ILE A 52 -2.16 -1.37 0.36
CA ILE A 52 -2.11 -2.28 -0.80
C ILE A 52 -2.64 -1.59 -2.06
N ASP A 53 -3.76 -0.88 -1.97
CA ASP A 53 -4.31 -0.12 -3.10
C ASP A 53 -3.31 0.93 -3.63
N GLU A 54 -2.63 1.65 -2.74
CA GLU A 54 -1.57 2.60 -3.12
C GLU A 54 -0.44 1.91 -3.90
N ALA A 55 0.04 0.75 -3.42
CA ALA A 55 1.07 -0.01 -4.10
C ALA A 55 0.61 -0.55 -5.47
N LEU A 56 -0.64 -1.03 -5.56
CA LEU A 56 -1.21 -1.52 -6.81
C LEU A 56 -1.30 -0.41 -7.85
N ILE A 57 -1.77 0.78 -7.48
CA ILE A 57 -1.82 1.95 -8.37
C ILE A 57 -0.41 2.34 -8.82
N PHE A 58 0.57 2.34 -7.91
CA PHE A 58 1.94 2.66 -8.26
C PHE A 58 2.52 1.67 -9.28
N LEU A 59 2.35 0.36 -9.04
CA LEU A 59 2.81 -0.70 -9.94
C LEU A 59 2.10 -0.65 -11.31
N TRP A 60 0.79 -0.35 -11.29
CA TRP A 60 -0.01 -0.18 -12.50
C TRP A 60 0.54 0.93 -13.40
N ASN A 61 0.82 2.10 -12.80
CA ASN A 61 1.41 3.24 -13.51
C ASN A 61 2.87 2.95 -13.93
N HIS A 62 3.66 2.26 -13.09
CA HIS A 62 5.01 1.85 -13.44
C HIS A 62 5.04 0.97 -14.70
N ALA A 63 4.09 0.04 -14.82
CA ALA A 63 3.97 -0.84 -15.97
C ALA A 63 3.33 -0.17 -17.21
N GLY A 64 2.92 1.10 -17.11
CA GLY A 64 2.25 1.83 -18.19
C GLY A 64 0.85 1.30 -18.51
N LEU A 65 0.24 0.54 -17.60
CA LEU A 65 -1.07 -0.10 -17.82
C LEU A 65 -2.22 0.92 -17.73
N ASP A 66 -1.99 2.06 -17.09
CA ASP A 66 -2.87 3.24 -17.07
C ASP A 66 -3.12 3.82 -18.46
N GLN A 67 -2.27 3.48 -19.43
CA GLN A 67 -2.36 3.92 -20.83
C GLN A 67 -3.02 2.89 -21.74
N THR A 68 -3.59 1.82 -21.17
CA THR A 68 -4.24 0.73 -21.90
C THR A 68 -5.75 0.70 -21.61
N GLU A 69 -6.49 -0.14 -22.34
CA GLU A 69 -7.92 -0.40 -22.07
C GLU A 69 -8.15 -1.41 -20.94
N LEU A 70 -7.09 -1.81 -20.23
CA LEU A 70 -7.21 -2.74 -19.11
C LEU A 70 -7.76 -2.02 -17.87
N GLY A 71 -8.58 -2.73 -17.10
CA GLY A 71 -9.05 -2.25 -15.79
C GLY A 71 -8.27 -2.90 -14.65
N LEU A 72 -7.91 -2.10 -13.64
CA LEU A 72 -7.37 -2.60 -12.38
C LEU A 72 -8.52 -2.89 -11.41
N PHE A 73 -8.66 -4.15 -11.01
CA PHE A 73 -9.65 -4.59 -10.02
C PHE A 73 -8.95 -5.30 -8.87
N ALA A 74 -8.93 -4.68 -7.68
CA ALA A 74 -8.51 -5.32 -6.45
C ALA A 74 -9.73 -6.00 -5.80
N VAL A 75 -9.86 -7.31 -5.97
CA VAL A 75 -10.88 -8.10 -5.26
C VAL A 75 -10.30 -8.59 -3.93
N GLY A 76 -10.93 -8.22 -2.82
CA GLY A 76 -10.48 -8.59 -1.47
C GLY A 76 -10.47 -10.10 -1.22
N GLY A 77 -9.70 -10.54 -0.22
CA GLY A 77 -9.75 -11.94 0.25
C GLY A 77 -11.08 -12.27 0.93
N PRO A 78 -11.54 -13.55 0.89
CA PRO A 78 -12.77 -13.96 1.55
C PRO A 78 -12.72 -13.64 3.06
N PRO A 79 -13.87 -13.29 3.67
CA PRO A 79 -13.98 -12.87 5.07
C PRO A 79 -13.56 -13.94 6.07
#